data_AF-K9Y7R2-F1
#
_entry.id   AF-K9Y7R2-F1
#
_cell.length_a   1.000
_cell.length_b   1.000
_cell.length_c   1.000
_cell.angle_alpha   90.00
_cell.angle_beta   90.00
_cell.angle_gamma   90.00
#
_symmetry.space_group_name_H-M   'P 1'
#
loop_
_entity.id
_entity.type
_entity.pdbx_description
1 polymer ?
#
loop_
_entity_poly.entity_id
_entity_poly.type
_entity_poly.pdbx_seq_one_letter_code
_entity_poly.pdbx_strand_id
1 'polypeptide(L)'
;MKSNNKEATQLNSTLSQPWWNRPLWGNQSIWERLKGMFIREPIPESSIFLHDRALAQLKKIAPLIEGVNDAKFGHPEFILLLKMRASFNQGLGEYKGLKENSEMVKAALDAKDSFLTVEETEFQYRSYTQQNFYEEIFKLLDLFEKDLMQEDFHQAVENLAEQTTQKLKTEEGVQAIQSYSKELQRLSSEHKLALRLLYLFKRYELTDFSILKKISELVSFFEKEELHDPKQVLIQIKVNYGIFEKLGEIIGITGKKNNPDTYTKIIQYIALMEKHKDSYSQFKRLLSYLKEWQDPYETVVTLREEYPAKVYKLPKTFREEIPGLSLYEKYKSSLILLNEK
;
A
#
# COMPACT_ATOMS: atom_id res chain seq x y z
N MET A 1 -15.71 82.97 69.72
CA MET A 1 -16.45 83.29 68.47
C MET A 1 -16.01 82.30 67.39
N LYS A 2 -16.98 81.55 66.82
CA LYS A 2 -16.95 80.72 65.58
C LYS A 2 -15.92 79.57 65.52
N SER A 3 -16.24 78.37 65.99
CA SER A 3 -17.05 77.29 65.37
C SER A 3 -16.25 76.37 64.43
N ASN A 4 -15.85 75.22 64.99
CA ASN A 4 -15.50 73.98 64.31
C ASN A 4 -16.73 73.43 63.58
N ASN A 5 -16.70 73.31 62.25
CA ASN A 5 -17.67 72.48 61.52
C ASN A 5 -17.23 72.19 60.07
N LYS A 6 -16.25 71.29 59.87
CA LYS A 6 -15.94 70.71 58.53
C LYS A 6 -15.42 69.26 58.53
N GLU A 7 -15.56 68.50 59.61
CA GLU A 7 -15.17 67.08 59.62
C GLU A 7 -16.34 66.08 59.68
N ALA A 8 -17.59 66.55 59.66
CA ALA A 8 -18.77 65.68 59.77
C ALA A 8 -19.42 65.27 58.41
N THR A 9 -18.80 65.54 57.26
CA THR A 9 -19.45 65.33 55.95
C THR A 9 -18.77 64.35 54.99
N GLN A 10 -17.79 63.56 55.45
CA GLN A 10 -17.17 62.51 54.61
C GLN A 10 -17.42 61.06 55.07
N LEU A 11 -18.23 60.84 56.12
CA LEU A 11 -18.51 59.48 56.63
C LEU A 11 -19.86 58.88 56.18
N ASN A 12 -20.69 59.62 55.42
CA ASN A 12 -22.04 59.17 55.06
C ASN A 12 -22.28 58.82 53.58
N SER A 13 -21.26 58.78 52.72
CA SER A 13 -21.43 58.34 51.32
C SER A 13 -21.01 56.89 51.04
N THR A 14 -20.47 56.16 52.03
CA THR A 14 -20.02 54.76 51.87
C THR A 14 -21.06 53.71 52.26
N LEU A 15 -22.28 54.12 52.66
CA LEU A 15 -23.33 53.22 53.14
C LEU A 15 -24.38 52.80 52.09
N SER A 16 -24.28 53.26 50.83
CA SER A 16 -25.28 52.91 49.79
C SER A 16 -24.84 51.87 48.76
N GLN A 17 -23.61 51.35 48.84
CA GLN A 17 -23.17 50.29 47.92
C GLN A 17 -23.12 48.92 48.62
N PRO A 18 -23.64 47.86 47.98
CA PRO A 18 -23.59 46.51 48.52
C PRO A 18 -22.17 46.06 48.85
N TRP A 19 -22.03 45.21 49.87
CA TRP A 19 -20.74 44.79 50.43
C TRP A 19 -19.80 44.11 49.42
N TRP A 20 -20.33 43.57 48.32
CA TRP A 20 -19.56 42.99 47.22
C TRP A 20 -18.88 44.03 46.30
N ASN A 21 -19.20 45.32 46.41
CA ASN A 21 -18.67 46.39 45.56
C ASN A 21 -17.72 47.35 46.29
N ARG A 22 -17.12 46.91 47.40
CA ARG A 22 -16.15 47.70 48.18
C ARG A 22 -14.72 47.26 47.86
N PRO A 23 -13.79 48.19 47.56
CA PRO A 23 -12.38 47.85 47.33
C PRO A 23 -11.66 47.64 48.66
N LEU A 24 -11.32 46.38 48.97
CA LEU A 24 -10.46 46.03 50.09
C LEU A 24 -9.02 45.91 49.56
N TRP A 25 -8.36 47.09 49.47
CA TRP A 25 -6.98 47.34 49.03
C TRP A 25 -6.71 47.17 47.51
N GLY A 26 -6.38 48.28 46.86
CA GLY A 26 -6.17 48.38 45.40
C GLY A 26 -7.43 48.84 44.65
N ASN A 27 -7.26 49.58 43.55
CA ASN A 27 -8.32 50.22 42.76
C ASN A 27 -9.24 49.25 41.99
N GLN A 28 -9.38 47.99 42.41
CA GLN A 28 -10.18 46.99 41.68
C GLN A 28 -11.12 46.24 42.61
N SER A 29 -12.42 46.28 42.30
CA SER A 29 -13.49 45.57 43.01
C SER A 29 -13.34 44.05 42.84
N ILE A 30 -13.80 43.24 43.81
CA ILE A 30 -13.86 41.77 43.71
C ILE A 30 -14.64 41.34 42.45
N TRP A 31 -15.64 42.14 42.04
CA TRP A 31 -16.36 41.97 40.79
C TRP A 31 -15.53 42.23 39.52
N GLU A 32 -14.55 43.13 39.56
CA GLU A 32 -13.63 43.35 38.44
C GLU A 32 -12.59 42.24 38.32
N ARG A 33 -12.12 41.70 39.47
CA ARG A 33 -11.30 40.48 39.51
C ARG A 33 -12.06 39.23 39.06
N LEU A 34 -13.36 39.13 39.37
CA LEU A 34 -14.22 38.07 38.86
C LEU A 34 -14.57 38.25 37.38
N LYS A 35 -14.83 39.48 36.90
CA LYS A 35 -15.07 39.75 35.47
C LYS A 35 -13.85 39.39 34.61
N GLY A 36 -12.63 39.68 35.06
CA GLY A 36 -11.41 39.28 34.37
C GLY A 36 -11.23 37.76 34.23
N MET A 37 -11.93 36.97 35.06
CA MET A 37 -11.89 35.51 35.03
C MET A 37 -12.92 34.89 34.05
N PHE A 38 -13.87 35.68 33.54
CA PHE A 38 -14.97 35.21 32.67
C PHE A 38 -14.96 35.81 31.25
N ILE A 39 -14.05 36.75 30.94
CA ILE A 39 -13.91 37.28 29.59
C ILE A 39 -13.03 36.31 28.81
N ARG A 40 -13.68 35.47 27.99
CA ARG A 40 -12.99 34.57 27.07
C ARG A 40 -12.36 35.35 25.93
N GLU A 41 -11.13 35.03 25.60
CA GLU A 41 -10.39 35.69 24.51
C GLU A 41 -10.97 35.29 23.14
N PRO A 42 -10.98 36.21 22.15
CA PRO A 42 -11.32 35.85 20.78
C PRO A 42 -10.18 35.05 20.13
N ILE A 43 -10.53 34.04 19.34
CA ILE A 43 -9.56 33.30 18.53
C ILE A 43 -9.11 34.20 17.36
N PRO A 44 -7.82 34.20 16.96
CA PRO A 44 -7.36 34.89 15.77
C PRO A 44 -8.14 34.48 14.51
N GLU A 45 -8.50 35.45 13.66
CA GLU A 45 -9.28 35.19 12.43
C GLU A 45 -8.56 34.24 11.46
N SER A 46 -7.23 34.31 11.39
CA SER A 46 -6.40 33.39 10.60
C SER A 46 -6.56 31.94 11.07
N SER A 47 -6.57 31.70 12.38
CA SER A 47 -6.78 30.37 12.97
C SER A 47 -8.19 29.85 12.72
N ILE A 48 -9.21 30.73 12.79
CA ILE A 48 -10.59 30.38 12.44
C ILE A 48 -10.69 29.99 10.96
N PHE A 49 -10.09 30.78 10.07
CA PHE A 49 -10.09 30.51 8.62
C PHE A 49 -9.40 29.18 8.29
N LEU A 50 -8.24 28.89 8.89
CA LEU A 50 -7.52 27.63 8.70
C LEU A 50 -8.34 26.43 9.20
N HIS A 51 -8.95 26.54 10.40
CA HIS A 51 -9.84 25.52 10.93
C HIS A 51 -11.02 25.25 9.99
N ASP A 52 -11.72 26.31 9.56
CA ASP A 52 -12.93 26.16 8.74
C ASP A 52 -12.61 25.62 7.34
N ARG A 53 -11.45 25.99 6.77
CA ARG A 53 -10.94 25.42 5.53
C ARG A 53 -10.65 23.93 5.67
N ALA A 54 -9.95 23.53 6.74
CA ALA A 54 -9.64 22.13 7.01
C ALA A 54 -10.91 21.31 7.26
N LEU A 55 -11.86 21.84 8.04
CA LEU A 55 -13.15 21.20 8.27
C LEU A 55 -13.97 21.06 6.98
N ALA A 56 -13.93 22.06 6.08
CA ALA A 56 -14.56 21.97 4.77
C ALA A 56 -13.91 20.90 3.87
N GLN A 57 -12.59 20.69 3.97
CA GLN A 57 -11.90 19.59 3.28
C GLN A 57 -12.35 18.24 3.82
N LEU A 58 -12.45 18.07 5.15
CA LEU A 58 -12.97 16.84 5.76
C LEU A 58 -14.39 16.54 5.29
N LYS A 59 -15.27 17.54 5.22
CA LYS A 59 -16.64 17.40 4.69
C LYS A 59 -16.70 16.98 3.22
N LYS A 60 -15.68 17.28 2.43
CA LYS A 60 -15.56 16.84 1.02
C LYS A 60 -15.03 15.42 0.90
N ILE A 61 -14.07 15.03 1.74
CA ILE A 61 -13.41 13.72 1.68
C ILE A 61 -14.25 12.63 2.34
N ALA A 62 -14.96 12.94 3.45
CA ALA A 62 -15.74 11.95 4.19
C ALA A 62 -16.76 11.16 3.33
N PRO A 63 -17.55 11.79 2.44
CA PRO A 63 -18.43 11.05 1.53
C PRO A 63 -17.70 10.12 0.56
N LEU A 64 -16.45 10.44 0.18
CA LEU A 64 -15.62 9.58 -0.67
C LEU A 64 -15.15 8.33 0.10
N ILE A 65 -14.76 8.51 1.36
CA ILE A 65 -14.40 7.39 2.25
C ILE A 65 -15.62 6.50 2.48
N GLU A 66 -16.78 7.09 2.79
CA GLU A 66 -18.05 6.37 2.99
C GLU A 66 -18.47 5.62 1.73
N GLY A 67 -18.34 6.24 0.54
CA GLY A 67 -18.73 5.64 -0.72
C GLY A 67 -17.84 4.47 -1.18
N VAL A 68 -16.59 4.41 -0.73
CA VAL A 68 -15.66 3.29 -1.04
C VAL A 68 -15.61 2.25 0.09
N ASN A 69 -16.01 2.61 1.31
CA ASN A 69 -16.05 1.68 2.43
C ASN A 69 -17.02 0.52 2.15
N ASP A 70 -16.50 -0.71 2.20
CA ASP A 70 -17.23 -1.92 1.87
C ASP A 70 -17.13 -2.94 3.01
N ALA A 71 -18.23 -3.64 3.29
CA ALA A 71 -18.28 -4.69 4.30
C ALA A 71 -17.27 -5.82 4.04
N LYS A 72 -16.93 -6.07 2.76
CA LYS A 72 -15.93 -7.09 2.37
C LYS A 72 -14.53 -6.82 2.94
N PHE A 73 -14.21 -5.58 3.29
CA PHE A 73 -12.94 -5.26 3.96
C PHE A 73 -12.84 -5.83 5.37
N GLY A 74 -13.98 -6.19 5.98
CA GLY A 74 -14.04 -6.91 7.25
C GLY A 74 -14.05 -8.43 7.11
N HIS A 75 -14.04 -8.98 5.90
CA HIS A 75 -14.10 -10.43 5.67
C HIS A 75 -12.84 -11.13 6.23
N PRO A 76 -12.95 -12.28 6.93
CA PRO A 76 -11.80 -12.95 7.54
C PRO A 76 -10.64 -13.25 6.59
N GLU A 77 -10.92 -13.70 5.36
CA GLU A 77 -9.90 -13.95 4.34
C GLU A 77 -9.23 -12.66 3.85
N PHE A 78 -9.99 -11.56 3.74
CA PHE A 78 -9.42 -10.27 3.36
C PHE A 78 -8.51 -9.74 4.46
N ILE A 79 -8.92 -9.85 5.72
CA ILE A 79 -8.07 -9.50 6.86
C ILE A 79 -6.82 -10.39 6.92
N LEU A 80 -6.95 -11.69 6.63
CA LEU A 80 -5.81 -12.60 6.53
C LEU A 80 -4.85 -12.15 5.42
N LEU A 81 -5.37 -11.78 4.25
CA LEU A 81 -4.58 -11.22 3.15
C LEU A 81 -3.78 -10.00 3.60
N LEU A 82 -4.43 -9.02 4.25
CA LEU A 82 -3.75 -7.81 4.73
C LEU A 82 -2.63 -8.15 5.74
N LYS A 83 -2.88 -9.11 6.65
CA LYS A 83 -1.88 -9.58 7.62
C LYS A 83 -0.70 -10.28 6.97
N MET A 84 -0.96 -11.17 6.00
CA MET A 84 0.08 -11.87 5.26
C MET A 84 0.92 -10.86 4.48
N ARG A 85 0.29 -9.92 3.77
CA ARG A 85 0.97 -8.86 3.03
C ARG A 85 1.90 -8.04 3.93
N ALA A 86 1.40 -7.56 5.07
CA ALA A 86 2.22 -6.84 6.05
C ALA A 86 3.40 -7.70 6.54
N SER A 87 3.16 -8.99 6.80
CA SER A 87 4.19 -9.91 7.31
C SER A 87 5.27 -10.24 6.27
N PHE A 88 4.92 -10.43 5.00
CA PHE A 88 5.88 -10.56 3.91
C PHE A 88 6.71 -9.27 3.76
N ASN A 89 6.06 -8.11 3.75
CA ASN A 89 6.71 -6.82 3.55
C ASN A 89 7.68 -6.45 4.69
N GLN A 90 7.30 -6.72 5.93
CA GLN A 90 8.10 -6.41 7.11
C GLN A 90 9.04 -7.55 7.52
N GLY A 91 8.95 -8.72 6.85
CA GLY A 91 9.75 -9.90 7.17
C GLY A 91 9.51 -10.45 8.57
N LEU A 92 8.24 -10.48 9.01
CA LEU A 92 7.87 -10.88 10.36
C LEU A 92 7.73 -12.40 10.51
N GLY A 93 8.22 -12.93 11.64
CA GLY A 93 8.05 -14.32 12.03
C GLY A 93 8.45 -15.31 10.94
N GLU A 94 7.52 -16.19 10.57
CA GLU A 94 7.74 -17.25 9.57
C GLU A 94 7.79 -16.74 8.12
N TYR A 95 7.52 -15.46 7.87
CA TYR A 95 7.58 -14.82 6.55
C TYR A 95 8.94 -14.16 6.25
N LYS A 96 9.87 -14.22 7.21
CA LYS A 96 11.16 -13.53 7.13
C LYS A 96 11.98 -13.93 5.91
N GLY A 97 12.24 -12.95 5.04
CA GLY A 97 13.01 -13.14 3.81
C GLY A 97 12.33 -14.09 2.83
N LEU A 98 10.99 -14.01 2.72
CA LEU A 98 10.20 -14.68 1.68
C LEU A 98 9.56 -13.70 0.69
N LYS A 99 9.71 -12.38 0.89
CA LYS A 99 9.12 -11.34 0.03
C LYS A 99 9.52 -11.52 -1.43
N GLU A 100 10.82 -11.43 -1.71
CA GLU A 100 11.36 -11.57 -3.07
C GLU A 100 10.98 -12.93 -3.69
N ASN A 101 11.04 -14.02 -2.91
CA ASN A 101 10.63 -15.34 -3.39
C ASN A 101 9.15 -15.35 -3.80
N SER A 102 8.26 -14.72 -3.02
CA SER A 102 6.84 -14.64 -3.36
C SER A 102 6.57 -13.76 -4.58
N GLU A 103 7.32 -12.66 -4.73
CA GLU A 103 7.25 -11.77 -5.90
C GLU A 103 7.76 -12.48 -7.16
N MET A 104 8.80 -13.30 -7.05
CA MET A 104 9.27 -14.16 -8.13
C MET A 104 8.20 -15.18 -8.55
N VAL A 105 7.60 -15.91 -7.61
CA VAL A 105 6.53 -16.87 -7.95
C VAL A 105 5.37 -16.15 -8.63
N LYS A 106 4.97 -14.98 -8.12
CA LYS A 106 3.90 -14.19 -8.73
C LYS A 106 4.27 -13.76 -10.16
N ALA A 107 5.46 -13.21 -10.36
CA ALA A 107 5.95 -12.83 -11.69
C ALA A 107 6.02 -14.03 -12.65
N ALA A 108 6.43 -15.21 -12.17
CA ALA A 108 6.45 -16.43 -12.97
C ALA A 108 5.05 -16.85 -13.43
N LEU A 109 4.05 -16.73 -12.55
CA LEU A 109 2.66 -17.07 -12.86
C LEU A 109 2.03 -16.09 -13.84
N ASP A 110 2.32 -14.79 -13.70
CA ASP A 110 1.83 -13.75 -14.61
C ASP A 110 2.48 -13.87 -16.00
N ALA A 111 3.75 -14.29 -16.05
CA ALA A 111 4.54 -14.46 -17.28
C ALA A 111 4.43 -15.86 -17.93
N LYS A 112 3.74 -16.80 -17.28
CA LYS A 112 3.62 -18.22 -17.67
C LYS A 112 3.41 -18.43 -19.17
N ASP A 113 2.46 -17.70 -19.76
CA ASP A 113 2.07 -17.93 -21.16
C ASP A 113 3.17 -17.49 -22.14
N SER A 114 3.95 -16.44 -21.81
CA SER A 114 5.15 -16.08 -22.58
C SER A 114 6.21 -17.16 -22.48
N PHE A 115 6.44 -17.71 -21.29
CA PHE A 115 7.46 -18.74 -21.10
C PHE A 115 7.10 -20.02 -21.88
N LEU A 116 5.84 -20.44 -21.84
CA LEU A 116 5.34 -21.57 -22.62
C LEU A 116 5.48 -21.31 -24.13
N THR A 117 5.18 -20.10 -24.60
CA THR A 117 5.33 -19.73 -26.02
C THR A 117 6.80 -19.74 -26.46
N VAL A 118 7.70 -19.23 -25.61
CA VAL A 118 9.16 -19.25 -25.82
C VAL A 118 9.67 -20.69 -25.90
N GLU A 119 9.25 -21.56 -24.97
CA GLU A 119 9.61 -22.97 -24.95
C GLU A 119 9.10 -23.72 -26.18
N GLU A 120 7.82 -23.57 -26.52
CA GLU A 120 7.20 -24.22 -27.65
C GLU A 120 7.87 -23.81 -28.97
N THR A 121 8.22 -22.53 -29.09
CA THR A 121 8.95 -22.02 -30.25
C THR A 121 10.33 -22.67 -30.38
N GLU A 122 11.11 -22.71 -29.31
CA GLU A 122 12.43 -23.38 -29.30
C GLU A 122 12.33 -24.88 -29.58
N PHE A 123 11.26 -25.51 -29.10
CA PHE A 123 11.03 -26.92 -29.32
C PHE A 123 10.70 -27.23 -30.79
N GLN A 124 9.81 -26.44 -31.41
CA GLN A 124 9.34 -26.67 -32.78
C GLN A 124 10.36 -26.26 -33.84
N TYR A 125 11.09 -25.16 -33.62
CA TYR A 125 11.90 -24.50 -34.63
C TYR A 125 13.39 -24.65 -34.36
N ARG A 126 14.03 -25.67 -34.95
CA ARG A 126 15.40 -26.09 -34.60
C ARG A 126 16.42 -25.97 -35.72
N SER A 127 16.22 -25.10 -36.71
CA SER A 127 17.26 -24.86 -37.71
C SER A 127 18.52 -24.27 -37.07
N TYR A 128 19.68 -24.45 -37.70
CA TYR A 128 20.95 -23.90 -37.20
C TYR A 128 20.87 -22.38 -36.94
N THR A 129 20.22 -21.64 -37.85
CA THR A 129 20.01 -20.19 -37.70
C THR A 129 19.15 -19.85 -36.46
N GLN A 130 18.11 -20.65 -36.19
CA GLN A 130 17.23 -20.46 -35.03
C GLN A 130 17.93 -20.82 -33.72
N GLN A 131 18.70 -21.91 -33.70
CA GLN A 131 19.49 -22.30 -32.52
C GLN A 131 20.50 -21.22 -32.14
N ASN A 132 21.23 -20.68 -33.12
CA ASN A 132 22.14 -19.56 -32.89
C ASN A 132 21.41 -18.34 -32.32
N PHE A 133 20.22 -18.03 -32.83
CA PHE A 133 19.40 -16.96 -32.27
C PHE A 133 19.07 -17.20 -30.79
N TYR A 134 18.63 -18.40 -30.40
CA TYR A 134 18.31 -18.73 -29.01
C TYR A 134 19.55 -18.67 -28.08
N GLU A 135 20.72 -19.09 -28.56
CA GLU A 135 21.97 -18.97 -27.83
C GLU A 135 22.38 -17.51 -27.60
N GLU A 136 22.24 -16.66 -28.61
CA GLU A 136 22.51 -15.22 -28.46
C GLU A 136 21.49 -14.54 -27.53
N ILE A 137 20.21 -14.93 -27.58
CA ILE A 137 19.20 -14.47 -26.61
C ILE A 137 19.62 -14.86 -25.19
N PHE A 138 20.10 -16.08 -24.96
CA PHE A 138 20.55 -16.50 -23.63
C PHE A 138 21.71 -15.63 -23.11
N LYS A 139 22.63 -15.22 -23.98
CA LYS A 139 23.70 -14.26 -23.62
C LYS A 139 23.13 -12.88 -23.30
N LEU A 140 22.15 -12.40 -24.06
CA LEU A 140 21.49 -11.11 -23.78
C LEU A 140 20.74 -11.14 -22.44
N LEU A 141 20.09 -12.25 -22.10
CA LEU A 141 19.45 -12.45 -20.81
C LEU A 141 20.46 -12.41 -19.65
N ASP A 142 21.64 -13.03 -19.81
CA ASP A 142 22.73 -12.96 -18.83
C ASP A 142 23.27 -11.53 -18.65
N LEU A 143 23.37 -10.75 -19.73
CA LEU A 143 23.75 -9.34 -19.67
C LEU A 143 22.67 -8.49 -18.97
N PHE A 144 21.39 -8.77 -19.22
CA PHE A 144 20.28 -8.09 -18.54
C PHE A 144 20.27 -8.33 -17.04
N GLU A 145 20.53 -9.56 -16.60
CA GLU A 145 20.66 -9.87 -15.18
C GLU A 145 21.85 -9.13 -14.52
N LYS A 146 22.87 -8.79 -15.31
CA LYS A 146 24.11 -8.13 -14.83
C LYS A 146 24.10 -6.61 -14.83
N ASP A 147 23.05 -5.95 -15.35
CA ASP A 147 22.83 -4.48 -15.42
C ASP A 147 22.64 -3.91 -16.84
N LEU A 148 22.26 -4.72 -17.86
CA LEU A 148 21.82 -4.14 -19.13
C LEU A 148 20.52 -3.35 -18.94
N MET A 149 20.47 -2.13 -19.49
CA MET A 149 19.27 -1.32 -19.48
C MET A 149 18.17 -1.95 -20.34
N GLN A 150 16.91 -1.69 -20.00
CA GLN A 150 15.76 -2.26 -20.70
C GLN A 150 15.72 -1.86 -22.17
N GLU A 151 15.98 -0.59 -22.46
CA GLU A 151 16.00 -0.04 -23.82
C GLU A 151 17.10 -0.70 -24.67
N ASP A 152 18.28 -0.90 -24.07
CA ASP A 152 19.40 -1.57 -24.74
C ASP A 152 19.09 -3.05 -25.02
N PHE A 153 18.41 -3.73 -24.07
CA PHE A 153 17.95 -5.10 -24.26
C PHE A 153 16.92 -5.19 -25.39
N HIS A 154 15.93 -4.28 -25.43
CA HIS A 154 14.92 -4.24 -26.51
C HIS A 154 15.57 -4.09 -27.87
N GLN A 155 16.48 -3.12 -28.01
CA GLN A 155 17.15 -2.84 -29.27
C GLN A 155 18.02 -4.03 -29.70
N ALA A 156 18.72 -4.67 -28.76
CA ALA A 156 19.55 -5.83 -29.06
C ALA A 156 18.71 -7.03 -29.54
N VAL A 157 17.57 -7.30 -28.89
CA VAL A 157 16.64 -8.38 -29.30
C VAL A 157 16.05 -8.09 -30.69
N GLU A 158 15.63 -6.86 -30.95
CA GLU A 158 15.07 -6.46 -32.25
C GLU A 158 16.09 -6.59 -33.38
N ASN A 159 17.29 -6.04 -33.19
CA ASN A 159 18.37 -6.14 -34.17
C ASN A 159 18.73 -7.61 -34.47
N LEU A 160 18.80 -8.45 -33.43
CA LEU A 160 19.10 -9.86 -33.57
C LEU A 160 17.98 -10.61 -34.33
N ALA A 161 16.71 -10.27 -34.06
CA ALA A 161 15.55 -10.84 -34.75
C ALA A 161 15.55 -10.47 -36.23
N GLU A 162 15.79 -9.20 -36.58
CA GLU A 162 15.88 -8.74 -37.97
C GLU A 162 16.99 -9.46 -38.74
N GLN A 163 18.18 -9.56 -38.15
CA GLN A 163 19.31 -10.26 -38.79
C GLN A 163 19.04 -11.76 -38.97
N THR A 164 18.30 -12.36 -38.05
CA THR A 164 17.96 -13.79 -38.09
C THR A 164 16.90 -14.08 -39.13
N THR A 165 15.85 -13.26 -39.17
CA THR A 165 14.74 -13.40 -40.13
C THR A 165 15.19 -13.25 -41.58
N GLN A 166 16.15 -12.37 -41.87
CA GLN A 166 16.77 -12.24 -43.21
C GLN A 166 17.48 -13.52 -43.70
N LYS A 167 17.91 -14.38 -42.77
CA LYS A 167 18.62 -15.64 -43.08
C LYS A 167 17.67 -16.84 -43.15
N LEU A 168 16.41 -16.67 -42.77
CA LEU A 168 15.40 -17.73 -42.80
C LEU A 168 14.74 -17.80 -44.18
N LYS A 169 14.34 -19.01 -44.57
CA LYS A 169 13.75 -19.29 -45.89
C LYS A 169 12.24 -19.54 -45.84
N THR A 170 11.69 -19.67 -44.64
CA THR A 170 10.29 -20.07 -44.39
C THR A 170 9.56 -18.95 -43.67
N GLU A 171 8.31 -18.70 -44.07
CA GLU A 171 7.47 -17.69 -43.45
C GLU A 171 7.15 -18.06 -41.99
N GLU A 172 6.95 -19.34 -41.72
CA GLU A 172 6.70 -19.88 -40.38
C GLU A 172 7.89 -19.63 -39.46
N GLY A 173 9.12 -19.84 -39.96
CA GLY A 173 10.34 -19.57 -39.20
C GLY A 173 10.53 -18.08 -38.90
N VAL A 174 10.18 -17.20 -39.84
CA VAL A 174 10.22 -15.75 -39.64
C VAL A 174 9.20 -15.32 -38.58
N GLN A 175 7.95 -15.79 -38.69
CA GLN A 175 6.90 -15.50 -37.72
C GLN A 175 7.27 -15.99 -36.32
N ALA A 176 7.87 -17.19 -36.21
CA ALA A 176 8.32 -17.75 -34.94
C ALA A 176 9.34 -16.84 -34.24
N ILE A 177 10.37 -16.36 -34.95
CA ILE A 177 11.39 -15.45 -34.38
C ILE A 177 10.79 -14.10 -33.99
N GLN A 178 9.88 -13.55 -34.80
CA GLN A 178 9.19 -12.31 -34.48
C GLN A 178 8.30 -12.45 -33.25
N SER A 179 7.51 -13.52 -33.17
CA SER A 179 6.66 -13.81 -32.00
C SER A 179 7.50 -13.98 -30.74
N TYR A 180 8.58 -14.75 -30.82
CA TYR A 180 9.53 -14.95 -29.73
C TYR A 180 10.11 -13.62 -29.21
N SER A 181 10.56 -12.76 -30.12
CA SER A 181 11.16 -11.47 -29.79
C SER A 181 10.16 -10.53 -29.12
N LYS A 182 8.90 -10.55 -29.61
CA LYS A 182 7.80 -9.78 -29.01
C LYS A 182 7.50 -10.25 -27.58
N GLU A 183 7.51 -11.55 -27.31
CA GLU A 183 7.33 -12.06 -25.95
C GLU A 183 8.45 -11.61 -25.01
N LEU A 184 9.71 -11.58 -25.47
CA LEU A 184 10.81 -11.06 -24.65
C LEU A 184 10.69 -9.55 -24.37
N GLN A 185 10.28 -8.76 -25.35
CA GLN A 185 10.02 -7.33 -25.18
C GLN A 185 8.88 -7.07 -24.20
N ARG A 186 7.82 -7.89 -24.26
CA ARG A 186 6.72 -7.87 -23.30
C ARG A 186 7.20 -8.18 -21.88
N LEU A 187 7.94 -9.27 -21.71
CA LEU A 187 8.47 -9.70 -20.42
C LEU A 187 9.37 -8.65 -19.77
N SER A 188 10.29 -8.06 -20.54
CA SER A 188 11.20 -7.03 -20.05
C SER A 188 10.48 -5.73 -19.67
N SER A 189 9.35 -5.41 -20.30
CA SER A 189 8.58 -4.19 -20.01
C SER A 189 7.63 -4.34 -18.83
N GLU A 190 6.96 -5.50 -18.73
CA GLU A 190 5.89 -5.71 -17.75
C GLU A 190 6.44 -6.33 -16.45
N HIS A 191 7.52 -7.12 -16.54
CA HIS A 191 7.94 -8.01 -15.45
C HIS A 191 9.45 -8.23 -15.44
N LYS A 192 10.25 -7.26 -14.94
CA LYS A 192 11.71 -7.42 -14.77
C LYS A 192 12.11 -8.74 -14.07
N LEU A 193 11.37 -9.10 -13.03
CA LEU A 193 11.55 -10.38 -12.31
C LEU A 193 11.26 -11.61 -13.19
N ALA A 194 10.30 -11.53 -14.11
CA ALA A 194 10.02 -12.63 -15.03
C ALA A 194 11.16 -12.82 -16.04
N LEU A 195 11.81 -11.76 -16.51
CA LEU A 195 12.96 -11.92 -17.41
C LEU A 195 14.15 -12.59 -16.70
N ARG A 196 14.40 -12.18 -15.45
CA ARG A 196 15.35 -12.87 -14.55
C ARG A 196 14.99 -14.35 -14.36
N LEU A 197 13.70 -14.65 -14.18
CA LEU A 197 13.25 -16.04 -14.05
C LEU A 197 13.49 -16.82 -15.34
N LEU A 198 13.17 -16.27 -16.51
CA LEU A 198 13.42 -16.92 -17.79
C LEU A 198 14.90 -17.29 -17.96
N TYR A 199 15.80 -16.37 -17.60
CA TYR A 199 17.23 -16.64 -17.55
C TYR A 199 17.57 -17.81 -16.61
N LEU A 200 17.03 -17.83 -15.39
CA LEU A 200 17.29 -18.88 -14.41
C LEU A 200 16.74 -20.24 -14.86
N PHE A 201 15.53 -20.29 -15.41
CA PHE A 201 14.95 -21.50 -16.00
C PHE A 201 15.86 -22.07 -17.09
N LYS A 202 16.34 -21.21 -18.01
CA LYS A 202 17.28 -21.62 -19.07
C LYS A 202 18.62 -22.08 -18.52
N ARG A 203 19.18 -21.36 -17.55
CA ARG A 203 20.49 -21.66 -16.94
C ARG A 203 20.52 -22.99 -16.21
N TYR A 204 19.42 -23.37 -15.54
CA TYR A 204 19.31 -24.65 -14.85
C TYR A 204 18.81 -25.78 -15.76
N GLU A 205 18.70 -25.55 -17.08
CA GLU A 205 18.16 -26.51 -18.05
C GLU A 205 16.76 -27.02 -17.66
N LEU A 206 16.02 -26.21 -16.91
CA LEU A 206 14.66 -26.50 -16.52
C LEU A 206 13.76 -26.10 -17.69
N THR A 207 13.75 -26.97 -18.71
CA THR A 207 12.96 -26.77 -19.92
C THR A 207 11.47 -26.94 -19.66
N ASP A 208 11.09 -27.67 -18.62
CA ASP A 208 9.69 -27.97 -18.34
C ASP A 208 8.95 -26.80 -17.65
N PHE A 209 8.55 -25.80 -18.44
CA PHE A 209 7.68 -24.71 -17.95
C PHE A 209 6.26 -25.21 -17.61
N SER A 210 5.93 -26.49 -17.86
CA SER A 210 4.68 -27.09 -17.38
C SER A 210 4.59 -27.11 -15.85
N ILE A 211 5.71 -26.98 -15.14
CA ILE A 211 5.74 -26.73 -13.68
C ILE A 211 4.92 -25.49 -13.33
N LEU A 212 5.09 -24.38 -14.06
CA LEU A 212 4.36 -23.15 -13.81
C LEU A 212 2.88 -23.29 -14.17
N LYS A 213 2.56 -24.07 -15.20
CA LYS A 213 1.17 -24.41 -15.54
C LYS A 213 0.49 -25.14 -14.38
N LYS A 214 1.12 -26.18 -13.81
CA LYS A 214 0.57 -26.93 -12.66
C LYS A 214 0.41 -26.04 -11.43
N ILE A 215 1.38 -25.17 -11.13
CA ILE A 215 1.26 -24.24 -10.00
C ILE A 215 0.13 -23.23 -10.24
N SER A 216 0.00 -22.73 -11.47
CA SER A 216 -1.11 -21.84 -11.83
C SER A 216 -2.46 -22.53 -11.69
N GLU A 217 -2.58 -23.80 -12.09
CA GLU A 217 -3.80 -24.59 -11.90
C GLU A 217 -4.13 -24.77 -10.42
N LEU A 218 -3.12 -25.00 -9.56
CA LEU A 218 -3.30 -25.05 -8.10
C LEU A 218 -3.77 -23.71 -7.52
N VAL A 219 -3.19 -22.58 -7.98
CA VAL A 219 -3.63 -21.24 -7.54
C VAL A 219 -5.09 -21.00 -7.94
N SER A 220 -5.45 -21.28 -9.20
CA SER A 220 -6.84 -21.13 -9.67
C SER A 220 -7.82 -22.10 -9.00
N PHE A 221 -7.36 -23.27 -8.55
CA PHE A 221 -8.13 -24.15 -7.69
C PHE A 221 -8.41 -23.47 -6.34
N PHE A 222 -7.39 -22.92 -5.69
CA PHE A 222 -7.51 -22.25 -4.40
C PHE A 222 -8.34 -20.97 -4.41
N GLU A 223 -8.39 -20.25 -5.52
CA GLU A 223 -9.27 -19.07 -5.66
C GLU A 223 -10.74 -19.39 -5.37
N LYS A 224 -11.17 -20.63 -5.62
CA LYS A 224 -12.55 -21.10 -5.42
C LYS A 224 -12.80 -21.68 -4.02
N GLU A 225 -11.74 -21.94 -3.28
CA GLU A 225 -11.81 -22.58 -1.96
C GLU A 225 -11.75 -21.54 -0.83
N GLU A 226 -12.07 -21.96 0.39
CA GLU A 226 -11.87 -21.16 1.60
C GLU A 226 -10.42 -21.31 2.08
N LEU A 227 -9.67 -20.21 2.06
CA LEU A 227 -8.22 -20.18 2.31
C LEU A 227 -7.87 -19.69 3.71
N HIS A 228 -8.84 -19.63 4.62
CA HIS A 228 -8.58 -19.23 6.00
C HIS A 228 -7.72 -20.27 6.75
N ASP A 229 -7.96 -21.57 6.55
CA ASP A 229 -7.15 -22.66 7.10
C ASP A 229 -6.07 -23.10 6.08
N PRO A 230 -4.76 -22.96 6.40
CA PRO A 230 -3.70 -23.36 5.48
C PRO A 230 -3.59 -24.88 5.25
N LYS A 231 -4.30 -25.73 6.02
CA LYS A 231 -4.20 -27.19 5.90
C LYS A 231 -4.49 -27.71 4.50
N GLN A 232 -5.53 -27.19 3.84
CA GLN A 232 -5.88 -27.64 2.50
C GLN A 232 -4.78 -27.30 1.49
N VAL A 233 -4.21 -26.09 1.62
CA VAL A 233 -3.07 -25.67 0.81
C VAL A 233 -1.88 -26.59 1.08
N LEU A 234 -1.54 -26.83 2.35
CA LEU A 234 -0.43 -27.70 2.75
C LEU A 234 -0.55 -29.12 2.19
N ILE A 235 -1.74 -29.71 2.18
CA ILE A 235 -1.96 -31.04 1.61
C ILE A 235 -1.58 -31.05 0.12
N GLN A 236 -2.07 -30.09 -0.66
CA GLN A 236 -1.77 -30.02 -2.09
C GLN A 236 -0.29 -29.73 -2.36
N ILE A 237 0.35 -28.88 -1.54
CA ILE A 237 1.79 -28.64 -1.62
C ILE A 237 2.56 -29.94 -1.36
N LYS A 238 2.19 -30.72 -0.34
CA LYS A 238 2.84 -32.00 -0.04
C LYS A 238 2.70 -33.01 -1.17
N VAL A 239 1.50 -33.11 -1.76
CA VAL A 239 1.24 -33.99 -2.93
C VAL A 239 2.10 -33.59 -4.13
N ASN A 240 2.30 -32.29 -4.33
CA ASN A 240 3.03 -31.74 -5.48
C ASN A 240 4.46 -31.28 -5.11
N TYR A 241 5.02 -31.76 -4.00
CA TYR A 241 6.23 -31.16 -3.41
C TYR A 241 7.43 -31.15 -4.37
N GLY A 242 7.63 -32.21 -5.15
CA GLY A 242 8.73 -32.27 -6.13
C GLY A 242 8.66 -31.18 -7.21
N ILE A 243 7.47 -30.63 -7.50
CA ILE A 243 7.30 -29.49 -8.41
C ILE A 243 7.77 -28.20 -7.72
N PHE A 244 7.39 -28.01 -6.47
CA PHE A 244 7.78 -26.85 -5.67
C PHE A 244 9.26 -26.83 -5.32
N GLU A 245 9.86 -27.99 -5.07
CA GLU A 245 11.28 -28.13 -4.81
C GLU A 245 12.12 -27.61 -5.98
N LYS A 246 11.79 -28.04 -7.21
CA LYS A 246 12.42 -27.53 -8.45
C LYS A 246 12.22 -26.03 -8.63
N LEU A 247 11.00 -25.54 -8.39
CA LEU A 247 10.73 -24.10 -8.42
C LEU A 247 11.58 -23.36 -7.38
N GLY A 248 11.76 -23.94 -6.19
CA GLY A 248 12.56 -23.40 -5.10
C GLY A 248 13.98 -23.05 -5.49
N GLU A 249 14.64 -23.95 -6.22
CA GLU A 249 16.00 -23.74 -6.73
C GLU A 249 16.10 -22.52 -7.65
N ILE A 250 15.07 -22.30 -8.48
CA ILE A 250 14.99 -21.15 -9.39
C ILE A 250 14.73 -19.85 -8.62
N ILE A 251 13.75 -19.85 -7.72
CA ILE A 251 13.33 -18.63 -7.01
C ILE A 251 14.17 -18.32 -5.78
N GLY A 252 15.24 -19.07 -5.53
CA GLY A 252 16.17 -18.84 -4.41
C GLY A 252 15.67 -19.30 -3.04
N ILE A 253 14.72 -20.24 -2.98
CA ILE A 253 14.33 -20.92 -1.73
C ILE A 253 15.23 -22.15 -1.57
N THR A 254 16.23 -22.04 -0.70
CA THR A 254 17.24 -23.10 -0.50
C THR A 254 17.36 -23.53 0.96
N GLY A 255 18.02 -24.68 1.17
CA GLY A 255 18.32 -25.21 2.50
C GLY A 255 17.06 -25.43 3.35
N LYS A 256 17.10 -24.99 4.61
CA LYS A 256 15.99 -25.19 5.57
C LYS A 256 14.68 -24.50 5.16
N LYS A 257 14.71 -23.53 4.25
CA LYS A 257 13.50 -22.86 3.73
C LYS A 257 12.81 -23.65 2.63
N ASN A 258 13.51 -24.55 1.95
CA ASN A 258 12.92 -25.44 0.95
C ASN A 258 12.15 -26.55 1.68
N ASN A 259 10.90 -26.25 2.03
CA ASN A 259 10.01 -27.14 2.75
C ASN A 259 8.55 -26.82 2.41
N PRO A 260 7.61 -27.76 2.61
CA PRO A 260 6.20 -27.58 2.27
C PRO A 260 5.53 -26.37 2.95
N ASP A 261 5.89 -26.05 4.18
CA ASP A 261 5.28 -24.93 4.92
C ASP A 261 5.62 -23.57 4.31
N THR A 262 6.85 -23.42 3.79
CA THR A 262 7.26 -22.20 3.06
C THR A 262 6.41 -22.01 1.80
N TYR A 263 6.28 -23.05 0.97
CA TYR A 263 5.49 -22.97 -0.26
C TYR A 263 4.01 -22.77 0.03
N THR A 264 3.49 -23.37 1.11
CA THR A 264 2.12 -23.16 1.56
C THR A 264 1.84 -21.69 1.80
N LYS A 265 2.73 -20.97 2.51
CA LYS A 265 2.58 -19.53 2.78
C LYS A 265 2.59 -18.70 1.50
N ILE A 266 3.51 -19.01 0.59
CA ILE A 266 3.64 -18.27 -0.67
C ILE A 266 2.40 -18.48 -1.54
N ILE A 267 1.97 -19.74 -1.73
CA ILE A 267 0.82 -20.06 -2.58
C ILE A 267 -0.50 -19.58 -1.97
N GLN A 268 -0.68 -19.72 -0.67
CA GLN A 268 -1.86 -19.18 0.02
C GLN A 268 -1.93 -17.65 -0.16
N TYR A 269 -0.80 -16.94 0.00
CA TYR A 269 -0.74 -15.51 -0.20
C TYR A 269 -1.09 -15.11 -1.64
N ILE A 270 -0.50 -15.79 -2.63
CA ILE A 270 -0.77 -15.51 -4.05
C ILE A 270 -2.24 -15.79 -4.40
N ALA A 271 -2.80 -16.91 -3.94
CA ALA A 271 -4.21 -17.23 -4.19
C ALA A 271 -5.17 -16.22 -3.54
N LEU A 272 -4.89 -15.77 -2.31
CA LEU A 272 -5.65 -14.71 -1.66
C LEU A 272 -5.53 -13.36 -2.40
N MET A 273 -4.34 -13.04 -2.92
CA MET A 273 -4.10 -11.83 -3.72
C MET A 273 -4.94 -11.84 -5.01
N GLU A 274 -5.01 -12.97 -5.71
CA GLU A 274 -5.85 -13.09 -6.91
C GLU A 274 -7.34 -13.05 -6.57
N LYS A 275 -7.79 -13.87 -5.60
CA LYS A 275 -9.18 -13.93 -5.15
C LYS A 275 -9.73 -12.56 -4.73
N HIS A 276 -8.92 -11.75 -4.08
CA HIS A 276 -9.33 -10.44 -3.56
C HIS A 276 -8.75 -9.25 -4.35
N LYS A 277 -8.24 -9.44 -5.57
CA LYS A 277 -7.58 -8.39 -6.37
C LYS A 277 -8.39 -7.09 -6.47
N ASP A 278 -9.68 -7.20 -6.81
CA ASP A 278 -10.57 -6.05 -6.94
C ASP A 278 -10.87 -5.39 -5.60
N SER A 279 -11.10 -6.21 -4.57
CA SER A 279 -11.32 -5.72 -3.21
C SER A 279 -10.10 -4.98 -2.69
N TYR A 280 -8.90 -5.50 -2.96
CA TYR A 280 -7.66 -4.86 -2.57
C TYR A 280 -7.43 -3.55 -3.33
N SER A 281 -7.76 -3.49 -4.63
CA SER A 281 -7.70 -2.26 -5.41
C SER A 281 -8.59 -1.16 -4.81
N GLN A 282 -9.84 -1.50 -4.47
CA GLN A 282 -10.77 -0.57 -3.82
C GLN A 282 -10.30 -0.19 -2.41
N PHE A 283 -9.72 -1.14 -1.66
CA PHE A 283 -9.16 -0.87 -0.35
C PHE A 283 -7.96 0.10 -0.42
N LYS A 284 -7.07 -0.03 -1.40
CA LYS A 284 -6.00 0.95 -1.63
C LYS A 284 -6.55 2.36 -1.89
N ARG A 285 -7.64 2.46 -2.64
CA ARG A 285 -8.34 3.74 -2.87
C ARG A 285 -8.98 4.29 -1.60
N LEU A 286 -9.55 3.43 -0.75
CA LEU A 286 -10.02 3.83 0.58
C LEU A 286 -8.86 4.40 1.41
N LEU A 287 -7.73 3.69 1.46
CA LEU A 287 -6.56 4.14 2.20
C LEU A 287 -6.02 5.47 1.65
N SER A 288 -6.02 5.69 0.34
CA SER A 288 -5.56 6.97 -0.22
C SER A 288 -6.44 8.14 0.23
N TYR A 289 -7.76 7.98 0.23
CA TYR A 289 -8.66 9.01 0.78
C TYR A 289 -8.46 9.22 2.28
N LEU A 290 -8.19 8.16 3.05
CA LEU A 290 -7.87 8.27 4.47
C LEU A 290 -6.55 9.00 4.73
N LYS A 291 -5.57 8.85 3.84
CA LYS A 291 -4.30 9.59 3.89
C LYS A 291 -4.52 11.07 3.57
N GLU A 292 -5.31 11.39 2.55
CA GLU A 292 -5.72 12.78 2.24
C GLU A 292 -6.55 13.41 3.36
N TRP A 293 -7.32 12.60 4.11
CA TRP A 293 -8.13 13.05 5.24
C TRP A 293 -7.29 13.37 6.48
N GLN A 294 -6.11 12.78 6.64
CA GLN A 294 -5.28 12.90 7.85
C GLN A 294 -4.78 14.33 8.10
N ASP A 295 -4.21 14.99 7.09
CA ASP A 295 -3.65 16.35 7.23
C ASP A 295 -4.69 17.40 7.69
N PRO A 296 -5.90 17.49 7.08
CA PRO A 296 -6.91 18.42 7.57
C PRO A 296 -7.46 18.02 8.95
N TYR A 297 -7.47 16.73 9.30
CA TYR A 297 -7.84 16.28 10.63
C TYR A 297 -6.86 16.77 11.69
N GLU A 298 -5.56 16.58 11.46
CA GLU A 298 -4.49 17.05 12.36
C GLU A 298 -4.57 18.58 12.56
N THR A 299 -4.86 19.32 11.49
CA THR A 299 -5.08 20.78 11.55
C THR A 299 -6.27 21.15 12.45
N VAL A 300 -7.41 20.48 12.27
CA VAL A 300 -8.61 20.74 13.09
C VAL A 300 -8.38 20.40 14.56
N VAL A 301 -7.76 19.25 14.85
CA VAL A 301 -7.48 18.83 16.24
C VAL A 301 -6.49 19.79 16.90
N THR A 302 -5.38 20.11 16.24
CA THR A 302 -4.36 21.03 16.78
C THR A 302 -4.97 22.39 17.14
N LEU A 303 -5.78 22.96 16.26
CA LEU A 303 -6.43 24.25 16.52
C LEU A 303 -7.49 24.16 17.64
N ARG A 304 -8.21 23.04 17.76
CA ARG A 304 -9.16 22.84 18.87
C ARG A 304 -8.45 22.67 20.23
N GLU A 305 -7.26 22.09 20.23
CA GLU A 305 -6.42 21.92 21.42
C GLU A 305 -5.73 23.23 21.84
N GLU A 306 -5.23 24.01 20.86
CA GLU A 306 -4.61 25.32 21.07
C GLU A 306 -5.60 26.34 21.65
N TYR A 307 -6.87 26.28 21.23
CA TYR A 307 -7.91 27.19 21.67
C TYR A 307 -9.00 26.49 22.52
N PRO A 308 -8.74 26.17 23.81
CA PRO A 308 -9.70 25.48 24.66
C PRO A 308 -10.91 26.37 25.03
N ALA A 309 -12.10 25.77 25.09
CA ALA A 309 -13.37 26.45 25.39
C ALA A 309 -13.42 27.18 26.74
N LYS A 310 -12.52 26.82 27.68
CA LYS A 310 -12.40 27.46 29.00
C LYS A 310 -11.80 28.86 28.89
N VAL A 311 -10.88 29.06 27.93
CA VAL A 311 -10.11 30.30 27.75
C VAL A 311 -10.66 31.13 26.58
N TYR A 312 -11.13 30.48 25.50
CA TYR A 312 -11.49 31.15 24.26
C TYR A 312 -12.99 31.14 23.93
N LYS A 313 -13.44 32.19 23.24
CA LYS A 313 -14.79 32.27 22.66
C LYS A 313 -14.83 31.50 21.33
N LEU A 314 -15.19 30.23 21.41
CA LEU A 314 -15.22 29.34 20.24
C LEU A 314 -16.34 29.69 19.24
N PRO A 315 -16.03 29.76 17.93
CA PRO A 315 -17.03 29.71 16.87
C PRO A 315 -17.86 28.41 16.91
N LYS A 316 -19.00 28.38 16.21
CA LYS A 316 -19.86 27.18 16.14
C LYS A 316 -19.13 25.99 15.48
N THR A 317 -18.34 26.26 14.45
CA THR A 317 -17.60 25.25 13.67
C THR A 317 -16.59 24.46 14.51
N PHE A 318 -16.01 25.07 15.54
CA PHE A 318 -15.07 24.41 16.48
C PHE A 318 -15.73 23.33 17.35
N ARG A 319 -17.07 23.27 17.37
CA ARG A 319 -17.84 22.25 18.10
C ARG A 319 -18.49 21.21 17.19
N GLU A 320 -18.35 21.37 15.87
CA GLU A 320 -18.91 20.41 14.92
C GLU A 320 -18.17 19.08 15.02
N GLU A 321 -18.90 17.99 14.76
CA GLU A 321 -18.31 16.67 14.65
C GLU A 321 -17.33 16.63 13.47
N ILE A 322 -16.27 15.84 13.63
CA ILE A 322 -15.26 15.64 12.60
C ILE A 322 -15.79 14.57 11.64
N PRO A 323 -16.15 14.91 10.39
CA PRO A 323 -16.73 13.94 9.45
C PRO A 323 -15.74 12.83 9.11
N GLY A 324 -16.19 11.58 9.06
CA GLY A 324 -15.34 10.43 8.69
C GLY A 324 -14.41 9.89 9.78
N LEU A 325 -14.42 10.47 10.99
CA LEU A 325 -13.53 10.07 12.09
C LEU A 325 -13.63 8.58 12.46
N SER A 326 -14.85 8.02 12.49
CA SER A 326 -15.06 6.61 12.83
C SER A 326 -14.43 5.65 11.81
N LEU A 327 -14.46 6.01 10.53
CA LEU A 327 -13.84 5.23 9.45
C LEU A 327 -12.32 5.39 9.47
N TYR A 328 -11.81 6.58 9.77
CA TYR A 328 -10.39 6.77 9.98
C TYR A 328 -9.86 5.90 11.12
N GLU A 329 -10.50 5.94 12.29
CA GLU A 329 -10.13 5.13 13.45
C GLU A 329 -10.18 3.63 13.15
N LYS A 330 -11.16 3.17 12.36
CA LYS A 330 -11.29 1.78 11.93
C LYS A 330 -10.10 1.30 11.08
N TYR A 331 -9.56 2.14 10.21
CA TYR A 331 -8.58 1.73 9.19
C TYR A 331 -7.18 2.32 9.37
N LYS A 332 -6.94 3.19 10.37
CA LYS A 332 -5.64 3.85 10.58
C LYS A 332 -4.47 2.88 10.70
N SER A 333 -4.67 1.71 11.33
CA SER A 333 -3.61 0.69 11.45
C SER A 333 -3.19 0.11 10.11
N SER A 334 -4.08 0.16 9.10
CA SER A 334 -3.86 -0.35 7.76
C SER A 334 -3.17 0.67 6.83
N LEU A 335 -3.01 1.94 7.26
CA LEU A 335 -2.30 2.96 6.47
C LEU A 335 -0.82 2.60 6.25
N ILE A 336 -0.23 1.73 7.07
CA ILE A 336 1.12 1.19 6.87
C ILE A 336 1.29 0.50 5.51
N LEU A 337 0.19 0.02 4.91
CA LEU A 337 0.17 -0.66 3.60
C LEU A 337 0.27 0.33 2.42
N LEU A 338 0.19 1.64 2.65
CA LEU A 338 0.37 2.66 1.60
C LEU A 338 1.81 3.10 1.39
N ASN A 339 2.72 2.84 2.33
CA ASN A 339 4.12 3.27 2.24
C ASN A 339 4.97 2.31 1.38
N GLU A 340 4.30 1.46 0.60
CA GLU A 340 4.87 0.50 -0.32
C GLU A 340 5.22 1.22 -1.63
N LYS A 341 6.52 1.45 -1.89
CA LYS A 341 7.03 1.78 -3.23
C LYS A 341 7.40 0.51 -3.98
#